data_AF-A0A2N7BGR4-F1
#
_entry.id   AF-A0A2N7BGR4-F1
#
_cell.length_a   1.000
_cell.length_b   1.000
_cell.length_c   1.000
_cell.angle_alpha   90.00
_cell.angle_beta   90.00
_cell.angle_gamma   90.00
#
_symmetry.space_group_name_H-M   'P 1'
#
loop_
_entity.id
_entity.type
_entity.pdbx_description
1 polymer ?
#
loop_
_entity_poly.entity_id
_entity_poly.type
_entity_poly.pdbx_seq_one_letter_code
_entity_poly.pdbx_strand_id
1 'polypeptide(L)'
;MNINLRLSYFSWLLIIVSTLATALLSFVFYLGSEENAQTMLDEQGWVLVLLARWGGFSILAVLFSVVIAIFGTALSDVASFRQTFRISVVCNSMGAFLGTVAFVIAIIF
;
A
#
# COMPACT_ATOMS: atom_id res chain seq x y z
N MET A 1 -0.24 -2.76 -33.34
CA MET A 1 -0.19 -3.17 -31.91
C MET A 1 -1.34 -2.46 -31.18
N ASN A 2 -2.30 -3.22 -30.65
CA ASN A 2 -3.62 -2.74 -30.22
C ASN A 2 -3.56 -1.68 -29.09
N ILE A 3 -4.33 -0.59 -29.21
CA ILE A 3 -4.45 0.48 -28.19
C ILE A 3 -4.86 -0.11 -26.82
N ASN A 4 -5.72 -1.13 -26.82
CA ASN A 4 -6.15 -1.86 -25.62
C ASN A 4 -4.99 -2.54 -24.86
N LEU A 5 -3.95 -3.01 -25.57
CA LEU A 5 -2.77 -3.61 -24.94
C LEU A 5 -1.94 -2.55 -24.22
N ARG A 6 -1.74 -1.38 -24.83
CA ARG A 6 -0.99 -0.27 -24.21
C ARG A 6 -1.67 0.26 -22.94
N LEU A 7 -3.00 0.36 -22.96
CA LEU A 7 -3.81 0.80 -21.82
C LEU A 7 -3.73 -0.20 -20.65
N SER A 8 -3.79 -1.50 -20.94
CA SER A 8 -3.65 -2.54 -19.92
C SER A 8 -2.28 -2.48 -19.23
N TYR A 9 -1.18 -2.33 -19.97
CA TYR A 9 0.16 -2.20 -19.39
C TYR A 9 0.29 -0.95 -18.50
N PHE A 10 -0.34 0.15 -18.89
CA PHE A 10 -0.31 1.39 -18.11
C PHE A 10 -1.01 1.24 -16.74
N SER A 11 -2.17 0.59 -16.71
CA SER A 11 -2.87 0.29 -15.45
C SER A 11 -2.06 -0.62 -14.52
N TRP A 12 -1.43 -1.67 -15.08
CA TRP A 12 -0.54 -2.54 -14.30
C TRP A 12 0.67 -1.80 -13.74
N LEU A 13 1.28 -0.91 -14.53
CA LEU A 13 2.40 -0.08 -14.09
C LEU A 13 1.99 0.80 -12.90
N LEU A 14 0.82 1.46 -12.97
CA LEU A 14 0.31 2.29 -11.89
C LEU A 14 0.09 1.49 -10.59
N ILE A 15 -0.49 0.28 -10.69
CA ILE A 15 -0.69 -0.60 -9.53
C ILE A 15 0.65 -1.00 -8.92
N ILE A 16 1.63 -1.36 -9.73
CA ILE A 16 2.97 -1.76 -9.23
C ILE A 16 3.64 -0.59 -8.51
N VAL A 17 3.68 0.58 -9.15
CA VAL A 17 4.33 1.77 -8.59
C VAL A 17 3.63 2.20 -7.28
N SER A 18 2.31 2.18 -7.23
CA SER A 18 1.59 2.54 -6.00
C SER A 18 1.81 1.54 -4.88
N THR A 19 1.89 0.25 -5.21
CA THR A 19 2.11 -0.81 -4.23
C THR A 19 3.49 -0.68 -3.62
N LEU A 20 4.51 -0.42 -4.45
CA LEU A 20 5.87 -0.13 -4.01
C LEU A 20 5.92 1.14 -3.16
N ALA A 21 5.25 2.21 -3.57
CA ALA A 21 5.15 3.44 -2.78
C ALA A 21 4.49 3.17 -1.43
N THR A 22 3.39 2.41 -1.38
CA THR A 22 2.70 2.06 -0.13
C THR A 22 3.59 1.22 0.79
N ALA A 23 4.31 0.24 0.23
CA ALA A 23 5.28 -0.54 0.98
C ALA A 23 6.39 0.33 1.56
N LEU A 24 7.02 1.19 0.73
CA LEU A 24 8.06 2.12 1.17
C LEU A 24 7.56 3.11 2.22
N LEU A 25 6.36 3.68 2.04
CA LEU A 25 5.76 4.57 3.04
C LEU A 25 5.53 3.81 4.34
N SER A 26 4.98 2.60 4.30
CA SER A 26 4.76 1.81 5.52
C SER A 26 6.06 1.34 6.20
N PHE A 27 7.16 1.27 5.45
CA PHE A 27 8.49 1.00 5.98
C PHE A 27 9.14 2.26 6.60
N VAL A 28 9.16 3.37 5.86
CA VAL A 28 9.92 4.58 6.21
C VAL A 28 9.15 5.51 7.14
N PHE A 29 7.83 5.66 6.99
CA PHE A 29 7.08 6.63 7.78
C PHE A 29 6.92 6.14 9.22
N TYR A 30 7.78 6.67 10.07
CA TYR A 30 7.62 6.71 11.50
C TYR A 30 7.90 8.15 11.96
N LEU A 31 6.91 8.80 12.57
CA LEU A 31 6.98 10.21 13.01
C LEU A 31 7.57 10.31 14.43
N GLY A 32 8.78 9.77 14.64
CA GLY A 32 9.45 9.81 15.94
C GLY A 32 10.92 9.39 15.87
N SER A 33 11.63 9.49 17.00
CA SER A 33 12.97 8.92 17.17
C SER A 33 12.88 7.38 17.24
N GLU A 34 13.94 6.67 16.82
CA GLU A 34 14.02 5.20 16.98
C GLU A 34 13.73 4.75 18.42
N GLU A 35 14.15 5.55 19.40
CA GLU A 35 13.89 5.36 20.83
C GLU A 35 12.39 5.37 21.17
N ASN A 36 11.59 6.24 20.53
CA ASN A 36 10.14 6.21 20.69
C ASN A 36 9.54 4.95 20.05
N ALA A 37 10.12 4.45 18.94
CA ALA A 37 9.59 3.27 18.27
C ALA A 37 9.83 2.00 19.09
N GLN A 38 11.01 1.89 19.69
CA GLN A 38 11.35 0.83 20.63
C GLN A 38 10.47 0.88 21.87
N THR A 39 10.30 2.07 22.47
CA THR A 39 9.39 2.25 23.61
C THR A 39 7.95 1.81 23.27
N MET A 40 7.45 2.16 22.08
CA MET A 40 6.12 1.72 21.63
C MET A 40 6.02 0.19 21.46
N LEU A 41 7.08 -0.46 20.96
CA LEU A 41 7.12 -1.92 20.84
C LEU A 41 7.16 -2.61 22.20
N ASP A 42 7.87 -2.04 23.17
CA ASP A 42 7.98 -2.58 24.52
C ASP A 42 6.69 -2.38 25.34
N GLU A 43 6.05 -1.22 25.22
CA GLU A 43 4.83 -0.90 25.97
C GLU A 43 3.57 -1.57 25.41
N GLN A 44 3.42 -1.60 24.08
CA GLN A 44 2.20 -2.09 23.42
C GLN A 44 2.36 -3.51 22.87
N GLY A 45 3.58 -4.01 22.71
CA GLY A 45 3.87 -5.27 22.06
C GLY A 45 3.86 -5.17 20.53
N TRP A 46 4.77 -5.91 19.90
CA TRP A 46 5.01 -5.91 18.45
C TRP A 46 3.76 -6.23 17.60
N VAL A 47 2.86 -7.10 18.09
CA VAL A 47 1.62 -7.46 17.36
C VAL A 47 0.67 -6.27 17.24
N LEU A 48 0.48 -5.51 18.33
CA LEU A 48 -0.44 -4.37 18.33
C LEU A 48 0.10 -3.23 17.47
N VAL A 49 1.41 -2.96 17.53
CA VAL A 49 2.08 -1.99 16.64
C VAL A 49 1.91 -2.38 15.17
N LEU A 50 2.09 -3.66 14.85
CA LEU A 50 1.92 -4.18 13.49
C LEU A 50 0.48 -4.00 12.99
N LEU A 51 -0.52 -4.34 13.80
CA LEU A 51 -1.93 -4.18 13.44
C LEU A 51 -2.32 -2.71 13.28
N ALA A 52 -1.87 -1.83 14.18
CA ALA A 52 -2.17 -0.40 14.12
C ALA A 52 -1.56 0.25 12.87
N ARG A 53 -0.28 -0.04 12.58
CA ARG A 53 0.39 0.46 11.36
C ARG A 53 -0.25 -0.10 10.10
N TRP A 54 -0.50 -1.41 10.04
CA TRP A 54 -1.15 -2.02 8.88
C TRP A 54 -2.54 -1.44 8.64
N GLY A 55 -3.34 -1.22 9.70
CA GLY A 55 -4.64 -0.56 9.61
C GLY A 55 -4.55 0.87 9.07
N GLY A 56 -3.62 1.67 9.60
CA GLY A 56 -3.40 3.05 9.14
C GLY A 56 -2.99 3.13 7.68
N PHE A 57 -2.01 2.33 7.26
CA PHE A 57 -1.56 2.30 5.86
C PHE A 57 -2.56 1.61 4.92
N SER A 58 -3.45 0.75 5.43
CA SER A 58 -4.54 0.17 4.63
C SER A 58 -5.59 1.21 4.22
N ILE A 59 -5.84 2.23 5.07
CA ILE A 59 -6.72 3.36 4.69
C ILE A 59 -6.06 4.15 3.56
N LEU A 60 -4.75 4.40 3.65
CA LEU A 60 -3.99 5.06 2.59
C LEU A 60 -3.98 4.22 1.29
N ALA A 61 -3.83 2.91 1.41
CA ALA A 61 -3.92 1.97 0.29
C ALA A 61 -5.25 2.06 -0.45
N VAL A 62 -6.36 2.19 0.28
CA VAL A 62 -7.69 2.40 -0.33
C VAL A 62 -7.75 3.72 -1.09
N LEU A 63 -7.20 4.82 -0.54
CA LEU A 63 -7.16 6.12 -1.22
C LEU A 63 -6.35 6.05 -2.53
N PHE A 64 -5.15 5.45 -2.50
CA PHE A 64 -4.37 5.24 -3.73
C PHE A 64 -5.10 4.35 -4.74
N SER A 65 -5.81 3.34 -4.26
CA SER A 65 -6.59 2.44 -5.12
C SER A 65 -7.76 3.15 -5.81
N VAL A 66 -8.42 4.10 -5.15
CA VAL A 66 -9.44 4.97 -5.77
C VAL A 66 -8.83 5.81 -6.87
N VAL A 67 -7.68 6.46 -6.61
CA VAL A 67 -6.99 7.29 -7.62
C VAL A 67 -6.64 6.45 -8.85
N ILE A 68 -6.03 5.27 -8.67
CA ILE A 68 -5.65 4.38 -9.76
C ILE A 68 -6.87 3.89 -10.53
N ALA A 69 -7.96 3.55 -9.83
CA ALA A 69 -9.18 3.10 -10.47
C ALA A 69 -9.78 4.23 -11.33
N ILE A 70 -9.83 5.47 -10.85
CA ILE A 70 -10.32 6.63 -11.60
C ILE A 70 -9.47 6.84 -12.86
N PHE A 71 -8.14 6.90 -12.73
CA PHE A 71 -7.23 7.04 -13.87
C PHE A 71 -7.29 5.85 -14.84
N GLY A 72 -7.51 4.64 -14.33
CA GLY A 72 -7.69 3.43 -15.14
C GLY A 72 -9.01 3.38 -15.91
N THR A 73 -10.07 4.01 -15.38
CA THR A 73 -11.41 4.04 -16.00
C THR A 73 -11.73 5.26 -16.83
N ALA A 74 -10.99 6.36 -16.66
CA ALA A 74 -10.96 7.39 -17.69
C ALA A 74 -10.57 6.82 -19.08
N LEU A 75 -10.05 5.59 -19.10
CA LEU A 75 -9.52 4.88 -20.25
C LEU A 75 -10.28 3.57 -20.58
N SER A 76 -11.30 3.15 -19.80
CA SER A 76 -12.04 1.87 -20.03
C SER A 76 -13.41 1.77 -19.32
N ASP A 77 -14.27 0.84 -19.76
CA ASP A 77 -15.63 0.59 -19.26
C ASP A 77 -15.77 0.48 -17.72
N VAL A 78 -16.96 0.78 -17.19
CA VAL A 78 -17.30 0.71 -15.75
C VAL A 78 -17.03 -0.67 -15.11
N ALA A 79 -17.08 -1.75 -15.89
CA ALA A 79 -16.73 -3.09 -15.42
C ALA A 79 -15.24 -3.23 -15.06
N SER A 80 -14.36 -2.55 -15.81
CA SER A 80 -12.92 -2.47 -15.53
C SER A 80 -12.63 -1.70 -14.25
N PHE A 81 -13.49 -0.73 -13.86
CA PHE A 81 -13.38 0.01 -12.59
C PHE A 81 -13.27 -0.93 -11.40
N ARG A 82 -14.28 -1.81 -11.26
CA ARG A 82 -14.42 -2.65 -10.07
C ARG A 82 -13.29 -3.65 -9.97
N GLN A 83 -12.84 -4.18 -11.11
CA GLN A 83 -11.73 -5.13 -11.14
C GLN A 83 -10.41 -4.44 -10.80
N THR A 84 -10.10 -3.31 -11.45
CA THR A 84 -8.88 -2.53 -11.21
C THR A 84 -8.81 -2.03 -9.77
N PHE A 85 -9.92 -1.54 -9.23
CA PHE A 85 -10.03 -1.12 -7.84
C PHE A 85 -9.76 -2.28 -6.87
N ARG A 86 -10.42 -3.44 -7.05
CA ARG A 86 -10.23 -4.60 -6.18
C ARG A 86 -8.78 -5.09 -6.18
N ILE A 87 -8.18 -5.24 -7.36
CA ILE A 87 -6.78 -5.67 -7.49
C ILE A 87 -5.87 -4.64 -6.82
N SER A 88 -6.08 -3.35 -7.07
CA SER A 88 -5.29 -2.28 -6.49
C SER A 88 -5.37 -2.26 -4.96
N VAL A 89 -6.57 -2.41 -4.38
CA VAL A 89 -6.75 -2.47 -2.92
C VAL A 89 -5.96 -3.63 -2.34
N VAL A 90 -6.10 -4.83 -2.92
CA VAL A 90 -5.36 -6.02 -2.45
C VAL A 90 -3.85 -5.79 -2.55
N CYS A 91 -3.35 -5.31 -3.68
CA CYS A 91 -1.92 -5.06 -3.88
C CYS A 91 -1.38 -4.02 -2.90
N ASN A 92 -2.03 -2.86 -2.76
CA ASN A 92 -1.56 -1.82 -1.84
C ASN A 92 -1.69 -2.27 -0.37
N SER A 93 -2.73 -3.02 0.02
CA SER A 93 -2.84 -3.60 1.36
C SER A 93 -1.76 -4.64 1.67
N MET A 94 -1.38 -5.47 0.68
CA MET A 94 -0.25 -6.39 0.81
C MET A 94 1.08 -5.62 0.90
N GLY A 95 1.24 -4.55 0.12
CA GLY A 95 2.40 -3.65 0.21
C GLY A 95 2.53 -3.03 1.60
N ALA A 96 1.43 -2.48 2.14
CA ALA A 96 1.37 -1.93 3.50
C ALA A 96 1.72 -2.97 4.57
N PHE A 97 1.22 -4.21 4.42
CA PHE A 97 1.55 -5.30 5.34
C PHE A 97 3.05 -5.63 5.30
N LEU A 98 3.61 -5.84 4.11
CA LEU A 98 5.02 -6.19 3.94
C LEU A 98 5.95 -5.09 4.45
N GLY A 99 5.67 -3.82 4.15
CA GLY A 99 6.50 -2.72 4.65
C GLY A 99 6.35 -2.51 6.16
N THR A 100 5.17 -2.77 6.74
CA THR A 100 4.97 -2.76 8.20
C THR A 100 5.74 -3.90 8.88
N VAL A 101 5.72 -5.11 8.32
CA VAL A 101 6.51 -6.25 8.83
C VAL A 101 8.00 -5.92 8.75
N ALA A 102 8.48 -5.41 7.61
CA ALA A 102 9.87 -5.01 7.43
C ALA A 102 10.29 -3.94 8.44
N PHE A 103 9.41 -2.96 8.72
CA PHE A 103 9.63 -1.95 9.76
C PHE A 103 9.79 -2.58 11.14
N VAL A 104 8.86 -3.45 11.54
CA VAL A 104 8.92 -4.10 12.87
C VAL A 104 10.20 -4.93 13.00
N ILE A 105 10.58 -5.68 11.97
CA ILE A 105 11.84 -6.44 11.95
C ILE A 105 13.04 -5.51 12.08
N ALA A 106 13.09 -4.43 11.29
CA ALA A 106 14.21 -3.48 11.29
C ALA A 106 14.39 -2.71 12.61
N ILE A 107 13.38 -2.66 13.48
CA ILE A 107 13.49 -2.04 14.80
C ILE A 107 13.85 -3.05 15.90
N ILE A 108 13.47 -4.32 15.70
CA ILE A 108 13.80 -5.40 16.64
C ILE A 108 15.27 -5.83 16.51
N PHE A 109 15.81 -5.84 15.29
CA PHE A 109 17.17 -6.31 14.97
C PHE A 109 18.10 -5.16 14.61
#